data_AF-A0A2G6PBE3-F1
#
_entry.id   AF-A0A2G6PBE3-F1
#
_cell.length_a   1.000
_cell.length_b   1.000
_cell.length_c   1.000
_cell.angle_alpha   90.00
_cell.angle_beta   90.00
_cell.angle_gamma   90.00
#
_symmetry.space_group_name_H-M   'P 1'
#
loop_
_entity.id
_entity.type
_entity.pdbx_description
1 polymer ?
#
loop_
_entity_poly.entity_id
_entity_poly.type
_entity_poly.pdbx_seq_one_letter_code
_entity_poly.pdbx_strand_id
1 'polypeptide(L)'
;MKKKFVLFVLVFVLLTIFGYANLPTIEATISDVSIELNGSILELKDANGEMVKPLIVNGTTYLPVRAIGQNLGLDVDWNGKTKTVVLTSNAPSNATSQSDNVANSAPVTNTVANPNQNITSSGNIKIAALDKKTECIIIKNSGNSDVSLAGWTILSVRGEQRFRFPEFTLKAGDSVKVGDKSRGQVDFHWLEDKGVWNNSKKDDAELYNGKGELVDRYED
;
A
#
# COMPACT_ATOMS: atom_id res chain seq x y z
N MET A 1 2.86 66.67 34.84
CA MET A 1 2.11 65.42 34.54
C MET A 1 2.21 64.99 33.07
N LYS A 2 2.10 65.89 32.08
CA LYS A 2 2.12 65.55 30.64
C LYS A 2 3.42 64.88 30.12
N LYS A 3 4.60 65.29 30.58
CA LYS A 3 5.90 64.71 30.13
C LYS A 3 6.16 63.27 30.61
N LYS A 4 5.68 62.91 31.82
CA LYS A 4 5.79 61.55 32.36
C LYS A 4 4.79 60.58 31.71
N PHE A 5 3.64 61.10 31.27
CA PHE A 5 2.64 60.34 30.52
C PHE A 5 3.12 60.01 29.09
N VAL A 6 3.75 60.95 28.40
CA VAL A 6 4.33 60.72 27.06
C VAL A 6 5.45 59.67 27.10
N LEU A 7 6.33 59.71 28.10
CA LEU A 7 7.41 58.73 28.24
C LEU A 7 6.86 57.32 28.53
N PHE A 8 5.78 57.20 29.30
CA PHE A 8 5.14 55.92 29.61
C PHE A 8 4.46 55.29 28.39
N VAL A 9 3.80 56.10 27.56
CA VAL A 9 3.20 55.64 26.29
C VAL A 9 4.29 55.21 25.30
N LEU A 10 5.42 55.90 25.24
CA LEU A 10 6.52 55.59 24.31
C LEU A 10 7.22 54.27 24.68
N VAL A 11 7.38 53.97 25.98
CA VAL A 11 7.90 52.68 26.46
C VAL A 11 6.91 51.54 26.20
N PHE A 12 5.61 51.78 26.32
CA PHE A 12 4.58 50.77 26.03
C PHE A 12 4.51 50.42 24.53
N VAL A 13 4.68 51.40 23.63
CA VAL A 13 4.73 51.17 22.17
C VAL A 13 6.00 50.42 21.75
N LEU A 14 7.14 50.64 22.42
CA LEU A 14 8.37 49.88 22.18
C LEU A 14 8.30 48.42 22.69
N LEU A 15 7.56 48.16 23.79
CA LEU A 15 7.34 46.81 24.31
C LEU A 15 6.38 45.98 23.44
N THR A 16 5.49 46.61 22.67
CA THR A 16 4.59 45.89 21.74
C THR A 16 5.30 45.37 20.48
N ILE A 17 6.51 45.84 20.15
CA ILE A 17 7.25 45.44 18.94
C ILE A 17 8.18 44.23 19.20
N PHE A 18 8.55 43.95 20.45
CA PHE A 18 9.50 42.89 20.82
C PHE A 18 8.89 41.49 21.01
N GLY A 19 7.60 41.32 20.70
CA GLY A 19 6.85 40.08 20.95
C GLY A 19 6.51 39.24 19.72
N TYR A 20 7.05 39.54 18.53
CA TYR A 20 6.88 38.64 17.40
C TYR A 20 7.85 37.48 17.55
N ALA A 21 7.34 36.35 18.06
CA ALA A 21 8.06 35.10 18.06
C ALA A 21 8.62 34.87 16.66
N ASN A 22 9.94 34.69 16.55
CA ASN A 22 10.58 34.25 15.31
C ASN A 22 10.02 32.85 15.00
N LEU A 23 8.93 32.79 14.25
CA LEU A 23 8.42 31.54 13.74
C LEU A 23 9.49 30.98 12.80
N PRO A 24 9.88 29.70 12.94
CA PRO A 24 10.78 29.08 11.99
C PRO A 24 10.17 29.24 10.60
N THR A 25 10.87 29.95 9.71
CA THR A 25 10.46 30.06 8.32
C THR A 25 10.88 28.76 7.64
N ILE A 26 9.93 28.07 7.03
CA ILE A 26 10.18 26.86 6.27
C ILE A 26 10.21 27.27 4.80
N GLU A 27 11.38 27.16 4.16
CA GLU A 27 11.48 27.31 2.72
C GLU A 27 11.00 26.01 2.06
N ALA A 28 9.96 26.12 1.23
CA ALA A 28 9.42 25.02 0.46
C ALA A 28 9.65 25.29 -1.03
N THR A 29 10.24 24.34 -1.72
CA THR A 29 10.38 24.38 -3.19
C THR A 29 9.37 23.43 -3.81
N ILE A 30 8.65 23.90 -4.83
CA ILE A 30 7.80 23.05 -5.66
C ILE A 30 8.71 22.23 -6.57
N SER A 31 8.58 20.90 -6.51
CA SER A 31 9.46 19.99 -7.22
C SER A 31 8.79 19.32 -8.41
N ASP A 32 9.56 18.99 -9.45
CA ASP A 32 9.15 18.18 -10.61
C ASP A 32 9.39 16.67 -10.36
N VAL A 33 9.43 16.27 -9.09
CA VAL A 33 9.54 14.86 -8.69
C VAL A 33 8.36 14.08 -9.25
N SER A 34 8.67 13.08 -10.07
CA SER A 34 7.72 12.09 -10.58
C SER A 34 7.65 10.91 -9.62
N ILE A 35 6.45 10.44 -9.35
CA ILE A 35 6.20 9.28 -8.47
C ILE A 35 5.71 8.15 -9.34
N GLU A 36 6.30 6.97 -9.19
CA GLU A 36 5.82 5.76 -9.85
C GLU A 36 5.18 4.85 -8.80
N LEU A 37 3.96 4.40 -9.09
CA LEU A 37 3.31 3.33 -8.36
C LEU A 37 3.19 2.15 -9.32
N ASN A 38 3.74 1.01 -8.94
CA ASN A 38 3.65 -0.21 -9.75
C ASN A 38 4.20 -0.06 -11.19
N GLY A 39 5.22 0.78 -11.39
CA GLY A 39 5.83 1.06 -12.69
C GLY A 39 5.02 2.00 -13.59
N SER A 40 3.93 2.59 -13.08
CA SER A 40 3.17 3.63 -13.77
C SER A 40 3.40 4.97 -13.08
N ILE A 41 3.69 6.01 -13.85
CA ILE A 41 3.78 7.38 -13.33
C ILE A 41 2.42 7.80 -12.79
N LEU A 42 2.43 8.28 -11.55
CA LEU A 42 1.24 8.66 -10.83
C LEU A 42 0.83 10.10 -11.16
N GLU A 43 -0.41 10.27 -11.59
CA GLU A 43 -1.01 11.59 -11.62
C GLU A 43 -1.45 11.97 -10.20
N LEU A 44 -0.75 12.95 -9.63
CA LEU A 44 -1.06 13.45 -8.31
C LEU A 44 -2.20 14.47 -8.40
N LYS A 45 -3.40 14.09 -7.99
CA LYS A 45 -4.59 14.95 -8.01
C LYS A 45 -5.17 15.18 -6.61
N ASP A 46 -5.78 16.35 -6.41
CA ASP A 46 -6.52 16.67 -5.20
C ASP A 46 -7.99 16.21 -5.28
N ALA A 47 -8.80 16.63 -4.29
CA ALA A 47 -10.23 16.27 -4.23
C ALA A 47 -11.07 16.86 -5.38
N ASN A 48 -10.60 17.94 -6.01
CA ASN A 48 -11.27 18.60 -7.12
C ASN A 48 -10.78 18.08 -8.48
N GLY A 49 -9.81 17.16 -8.48
CA GLY A 49 -9.17 16.65 -9.68
C GLY A 49 -8.04 17.53 -10.22
N GLU A 50 -7.61 18.55 -9.47
CA GLU A 50 -6.51 19.43 -9.86
C GLU A 50 -5.16 18.78 -9.59
N MET A 51 -4.20 19.00 -10.50
CA MET A 51 -2.85 18.48 -10.35
C MET A 51 -2.13 19.16 -9.20
N VAL A 52 -1.61 18.36 -8.27
CA VAL A 52 -0.84 18.82 -7.12
C VAL A 52 0.59 18.31 -7.19
N LYS A 53 1.55 19.15 -6.81
CA LYS A 53 2.97 18.82 -6.89
C LYS A 53 3.55 18.47 -5.51
N PRO A 54 4.59 17.61 -5.45
CA PRO A 54 5.40 17.41 -4.26
C PRO A 54 6.08 18.71 -3.80
N LEU A 55 6.31 18.80 -2.49
CA LEU A 55 7.07 19.88 -1.88
C LEU A 55 8.40 19.35 -1.36
N ILE A 56 9.49 20.08 -1.57
CA ILE A 56 10.77 19.81 -0.92
C ILE A 56 10.98 20.84 0.19
N VAL A 57 11.15 20.35 1.41
CA VAL A 57 11.44 21.15 2.60
C VAL A 57 12.68 20.57 3.27
N ASN A 58 13.72 21.39 3.41
CA ASN A 58 15.00 20.99 4.02
C ASN A 58 15.56 19.68 3.44
N GLY A 59 15.45 19.49 2.11
CA GLY A 59 15.90 18.28 1.41
C GLY A 59 14.97 17.06 1.52
N THR A 60 13.88 17.16 2.30
CA THR A 60 12.87 16.10 2.40
C THR A 60 11.72 16.35 1.44
N THR A 61 11.33 15.33 0.67
CA THR A 61 10.17 15.39 -0.23
C THR A 61 8.89 15.01 0.52
N TYR A 62 7.88 15.89 0.46
CA TYR A 62 6.56 15.72 1.02
C TYR A 62 5.55 15.50 -0.11
N LEU A 63 4.75 14.45 0.02
CA LEU A 63 3.77 14.06 -1.00
C LEU A 63 2.35 14.40 -0.56
N PRO A 64 1.46 14.80 -1.48
CA PRO A 64 0.04 14.99 -1.19
C PRO A 64 -0.60 13.67 -0.76
N VAL A 65 -0.91 13.54 0.53
CA VAL A 65 -1.44 12.30 1.13
C VAL A 65 -2.71 11.79 0.43
N ARG A 66 -3.59 12.69 -0.03
CA ARG A 66 -4.81 12.35 -0.76
C ARG A 66 -4.52 11.71 -2.10
N ALA A 67 -3.61 12.31 -2.87
CA ALA A 67 -3.21 11.78 -4.17
C ALA A 67 -2.62 10.38 -4.04
N ILE A 68 -1.74 10.18 -3.05
CA ILE A 68 -1.14 8.86 -2.80
C ILE A 68 -2.21 7.87 -2.31
N GLY A 69 -3.00 8.24 -1.30
CA GLY A 69 -4.01 7.37 -0.71
C GLY A 69 -5.06 6.90 -1.71
N GLN A 70 -5.61 7.81 -2.54
CA GLN A 70 -6.58 7.45 -3.57
C GLN A 70 -6.01 6.50 -4.61
N ASN A 71 -4.77 6.74 -5.05
CA ASN A 71 -4.09 5.83 -5.97
C ASN A 71 -3.76 4.46 -5.34
N LEU A 72 -3.71 4.38 -4.01
CA LEU A 72 -3.62 3.14 -3.25
C LEU A 72 -5.00 2.53 -2.91
N GLY A 73 -6.10 3.10 -3.43
CA GLY A 73 -7.46 2.62 -3.19
C GLY A 73 -7.99 2.91 -1.78
N LEU A 74 -7.37 3.86 -1.06
CA LEU A 74 -7.81 4.31 0.25
C LEU A 74 -8.73 5.53 0.11
N ASP A 75 -9.77 5.56 0.93
CA ASP A 75 -10.52 6.78 1.17
C ASP A 75 -9.72 7.68 2.10
N VAL A 76 -9.63 8.95 1.72
CA VAL A 76 -8.88 9.96 2.48
C VAL A 76 -9.82 11.08 2.89
N ASP A 77 -9.97 11.30 4.19
CA ASP A 77 -10.80 12.36 4.74
C ASP A 77 -9.99 13.30 5.64
N TRP A 78 -10.46 14.53 5.81
CA TRP A 78 -9.86 15.52 6.69
C TRP A 78 -10.83 15.89 7.80
N ASN A 79 -10.50 15.51 9.03
CA ASN A 79 -11.18 16.00 10.22
C ASN A 79 -10.62 17.36 10.61
N GLY A 80 -11.29 18.43 10.19
CA GLY A 80 -10.87 19.81 10.47
C GLY A 80 -10.93 20.22 11.94
N LYS A 81 -11.71 19.50 12.78
CA LYS A 81 -11.83 19.75 14.22
C LYS A 81 -10.61 19.22 14.98
N THR A 82 -10.21 17.98 14.69
CA THR A 82 -9.06 17.33 15.34
C THR A 82 -7.74 17.53 14.60
N LYS A 83 -7.78 18.19 13.43
CA LYS A 83 -6.64 18.35 12.52
C LYS A 83 -6.04 17.00 12.12
N THR A 84 -6.90 16.04 11.79
CA THR A 84 -6.51 14.66 11.51
C THR A 84 -6.83 14.30 10.06
N VAL A 85 -5.84 13.73 9.37
CA VAL A 85 -6.09 13.03 8.10
C VAL A 85 -6.51 11.60 8.44
N VAL A 86 -7.67 11.19 7.96
CA VAL A 86 -8.21 9.83 8.14
C VAL A 86 -8.03 9.07 6.84
N LEU A 87 -7.42 7.89 6.92
CA LEU A 87 -7.21 6.98 5.80
C LEU A 87 -7.98 5.70 6.10
N THR A 88 -8.93 5.33 5.26
CA THR A 88 -9.75 4.13 5.44
C THR A 88 -9.65 3.23 4.22
N SER A 89 -9.39 1.95 4.46
CA SER A 89 -9.50 0.92 3.44
C SER A 89 -10.97 0.52 3.28
N ASN A 90 -11.47 0.45 2.05
CA ASN A 90 -12.76 -0.17 1.74
C ASN A 90 -12.64 -1.70 1.83
N ALA A 91 -12.54 -2.24 3.04
CA ALA A 91 -12.77 -3.66 3.27
C ALA A 91 -14.28 -3.94 3.09
N PRO A 92 -14.69 -5.03 2.42
CA PRO A 92 -16.07 -5.45 2.46
C PRO A 92 -16.44 -5.77 3.90
N SER A 93 -17.34 -4.97 4.48
CA SER A 93 -17.92 -5.20 5.79
C SER A 93 -18.76 -6.49 5.78
N ASN A 94 -18.12 -7.64 5.97
CA ASN A 94 -18.81 -8.83 6.50
C ASN A 94 -18.99 -8.63 8.01
N ALA A 95 -19.82 -7.66 8.38
CA ALA A 95 -20.36 -7.55 9.72
C ALA A 95 -21.77 -8.18 9.70
N THR A 96 -21.80 -9.46 10.02
CA THR A 96 -23.01 -10.22 10.33
C THR A 96 -23.81 -9.51 11.42
N SER A 97 -24.97 -8.99 11.07
CA SER A 97 -26.12 -8.90 11.96
C SER A 97 -27.27 -9.66 11.30
N GLN A 98 -27.27 -10.97 11.49
CA GLN A 98 -28.40 -11.83 11.14
C GLN A 98 -29.26 -11.98 12.40
N SER A 99 -30.43 -11.36 12.37
CA SER A 99 -31.55 -11.66 13.25
C SER A 99 -32.62 -12.35 12.40
N ASP A 100 -32.69 -13.67 12.55
CA ASP A 100 -33.89 -14.51 12.61
C ASP A 100 -34.99 -14.50 11.53
N ASN A 101 -35.13 -15.70 10.94
CA ASN A 101 -36.33 -16.55 10.82
C ASN A 101 -36.99 -16.83 9.43
N VAL A 102 -36.80 -18.09 9.01
CA VAL A 102 -37.76 -19.11 8.50
C VAL A 102 -38.52 -18.86 7.18
N ALA A 103 -38.21 -19.66 6.14
CA ALA A 103 -39.06 -20.75 5.62
C ALA A 103 -38.53 -21.32 4.29
N ASN A 104 -38.43 -22.66 4.21
CA ASN A 104 -38.11 -23.46 3.02
C ASN A 104 -39.23 -23.41 1.97
N SER A 105 -38.86 -23.38 0.67
CA SER A 105 -39.47 -24.18 -0.42
C SER A 105 -38.63 -24.08 -1.71
N ALA A 106 -38.17 -25.21 -2.23
CA ALA A 106 -37.68 -25.40 -3.61
C ALA A 106 -38.87 -25.82 -4.52
N PRO A 107 -38.77 -25.97 -5.87
CA PRO A 107 -37.59 -25.98 -6.75
C PRO A 107 -37.73 -25.20 -8.09
N VAL A 108 -36.73 -25.34 -8.98
CA VAL A 108 -36.77 -25.27 -10.48
C VAL A 108 -35.94 -24.15 -11.18
N THR A 109 -34.79 -24.60 -11.71
CA THR A 109 -34.07 -24.35 -13.00
C THR A 109 -34.47 -23.21 -13.96
N ASN A 110 -33.52 -22.36 -14.39
CA ASN A 110 -32.74 -22.46 -15.66
C ASN A 110 -32.02 -21.15 -16.06
N THR A 111 -30.71 -21.28 -16.30
CA THR A 111 -29.83 -20.66 -17.32
C THR A 111 -29.91 -19.16 -17.66
N VAL A 112 -28.85 -18.41 -17.30
CA VAL A 112 -28.12 -17.54 -18.24
C VAL A 112 -26.63 -17.57 -17.88
N ALA A 113 -25.78 -17.88 -18.86
CA ALA A 113 -24.33 -17.79 -18.75
C ALA A 113 -23.89 -16.34 -18.51
N ASN A 114 -23.01 -16.11 -17.54
CA ASN A 114 -22.25 -14.88 -17.39
C ASN A 114 -20.78 -15.25 -17.12
N PRO A 115 -19.82 -14.91 -18.01
CA PRO A 115 -18.42 -15.26 -17.81
C PRO A 115 -17.77 -14.15 -16.98
N ASN A 116 -18.01 -14.12 -15.67
CA ASN A 116 -17.19 -13.40 -14.69
C ASN A 116 -17.85 -13.49 -13.32
N GLN A 117 -17.34 -14.37 -12.47
CA GLN A 117 -17.18 -14.22 -11.02
C GLN A 117 -16.84 -15.61 -10.47
N ASN A 118 -15.56 -15.92 -10.29
CA ASN A 118 -15.10 -16.96 -9.36
C ASN A 118 -13.68 -16.56 -8.90
N ILE A 119 -13.58 -15.50 -8.10
CA ILE A 119 -12.38 -15.27 -7.28
C ILE A 119 -12.66 -15.93 -5.95
N THR A 120 -12.30 -17.21 -5.86
CA THR A 120 -12.38 -18.00 -4.62
C THR A 120 -11.30 -17.54 -3.65
N SER A 121 -11.68 -17.44 -2.38
CA SER A 121 -10.91 -17.01 -1.22
C SER A 121 -9.39 -17.25 -1.28
N SER A 122 -8.64 -16.16 -1.13
CA SER A 122 -7.17 -16.11 -1.04
C SER A 122 -6.56 -17.09 -0.02
N GLY A 123 -7.33 -17.61 0.94
CA GLY A 123 -6.84 -18.53 2.00
C GLY A 123 -6.31 -19.87 1.50
N ASN A 124 -6.48 -20.19 0.22
CA ASN A 124 -5.94 -21.41 -0.40
C ASN A 124 -4.61 -21.20 -1.14
N ILE A 125 -4.19 -19.94 -1.32
CA ILE A 125 -2.88 -19.61 -1.89
C ILE A 125 -1.88 -19.44 -0.73
N LYS A 126 -0.77 -20.16 -0.78
CA LYS A 126 0.22 -20.21 0.31
C LYS A 126 1.64 -20.26 -0.21
N ILE A 127 2.59 -19.86 0.63
CA ILE A 127 4.01 -20.11 0.44
C ILE A 127 4.27 -21.57 0.85
N ALA A 128 4.56 -22.43 -0.12
CA ALA A 128 4.77 -23.86 0.12
C ALA A 128 6.21 -24.18 0.55
N ALA A 129 7.18 -23.43 0.04
CA ALA A 129 8.59 -23.63 0.37
C ALA A 129 9.43 -22.39 0.03
N LEU A 130 10.55 -22.23 0.75
CA LEU A 130 11.59 -21.26 0.47
C LEU A 130 12.96 -21.96 0.54
N ASP A 131 13.77 -21.79 -0.49
CA ASP A 131 15.16 -22.29 -0.54
C ASP A 131 16.11 -21.12 -0.82
N LYS A 132 16.92 -20.80 0.19
CA LYS A 132 17.89 -19.71 0.17
C LYS A 132 19.08 -19.99 -0.73
N LYS A 133 19.50 -21.25 -0.86
CA LYS A 133 20.67 -21.62 -1.67
C LYS A 133 20.38 -21.43 -3.15
N THR A 134 19.20 -21.87 -3.57
CA THR A 134 18.74 -21.70 -4.96
C THR A 134 17.96 -20.41 -5.18
N GLU A 135 17.88 -19.54 -4.16
CA GLU A 135 17.22 -18.23 -4.21
C GLU A 135 15.78 -18.31 -4.77
N CYS A 136 14.99 -19.28 -4.30
CA CYS A 136 13.67 -19.54 -4.85
C CYS A 136 12.59 -19.74 -3.78
N ILE A 137 11.37 -19.39 -4.16
CA ILE A 137 10.16 -19.56 -3.36
C ILE A 137 9.10 -20.24 -4.21
N ILE A 138 8.30 -21.10 -3.60
CA ILE A 138 7.22 -21.83 -4.25
C ILE A 138 5.89 -21.35 -3.68
N ILE A 139 5.01 -20.86 -4.54
CA ILE A 139 3.64 -20.49 -4.20
C ILE A 139 2.72 -21.60 -4.69
N LYS A 140 1.81 -22.08 -3.83
CA LYS A 140 0.88 -23.17 -4.15
C LYS A 140 -0.56 -22.72 -4.04
N ASN A 141 -1.37 -23.11 -5.03
CA ASN A 141 -2.82 -23.08 -4.93
C ASN A 141 -3.32 -24.44 -4.43
N SER A 142 -3.65 -24.52 -3.14
CA SER A 142 -4.21 -25.75 -2.54
C SER A 142 -5.73 -25.83 -2.66
N GLY A 143 -6.36 -24.90 -3.38
CA GLY A 143 -7.79 -24.85 -3.61
C GLY A 143 -8.20 -25.65 -4.84
N ASN A 144 -9.52 -25.72 -5.05
CA ASN A 144 -10.14 -26.48 -6.14
C ASN A 144 -10.58 -25.57 -7.30
N SER A 145 -10.09 -24.34 -7.35
CA SER A 145 -10.40 -23.37 -8.40
C SER A 145 -9.16 -22.58 -8.77
N ASP A 146 -9.08 -22.22 -10.06
CA ASP A 146 -8.00 -21.40 -10.58
C ASP A 146 -8.02 -20.01 -9.92
N VAL A 147 -6.84 -19.45 -9.67
CA VAL A 147 -6.70 -18.12 -9.07
C VAL A 147 -5.80 -17.26 -9.92
N SER A 148 -6.28 -16.08 -10.32
CA SER A 148 -5.41 -15.07 -10.91
C SER A 148 -4.50 -14.47 -9.85
N LEU A 149 -3.19 -14.55 -10.08
CA LEU A 149 -2.17 -13.91 -9.27
C LEU A 149 -1.74 -12.57 -9.85
N ALA A 150 -2.42 -12.05 -10.87
CA ALA A 150 -2.10 -10.75 -11.46
C ALA A 150 -1.97 -9.66 -10.38
N GLY A 151 -0.80 -9.03 -10.32
CA GLY A 151 -0.50 -7.96 -9.37
C GLY A 151 -0.20 -8.40 -7.93
N TRP A 152 -0.28 -9.69 -7.60
CA TRP A 152 0.15 -10.22 -6.30
C TRP A 152 1.64 -10.01 -6.11
N THR A 153 2.08 -9.87 -4.86
CA THR A 153 3.47 -9.54 -4.54
C THR A 153 4.06 -10.54 -3.56
N ILE A 154 5.26 -11.02 -3.87
CA ILE A 154 6.13 -11.69 -2.90
C ILE A 154 7.15 -10.67 -2.39
N LEU A 155 7.40 -10.67 -1.08
CA LEU A 155 8.34 -9.78 -0.40
C LEU A 155 9.40 -10.59 0.35
N SER A 156 10.68 -10.30 0.10
CA SER A 156 11.76 -10.58 1.06
C SER A 156 11.71 -9.52 2.15
N VAL A 157 11.44 -9.91 3.39
CA VAL A 157 11.22 -8.95 4.48
C VAL A 157 12.53 -8.25 4.85
N ARG A 158 13.66 -8.97 4.89
CA ARG A 158 14.94 -8.37 5.27
C ARG A 158 15.55 -7.55 4.13
N GLY A 159 15.44 -8.05 2.91
CA GLY A 159 16.01 -7.40 1.73
C GLY A 159 15.10 -6.32 1.13
N GLU A 160 13.84 -6.26 1.58
CA GLU A 160 12.77 -5.40 1.06
C GLU A 160 12.50 -5.55 -0.44
N GLN A 161 13.06 -6.60 -1.06
CA GLN A 161 12.91 -6.88 -2.47
C GLN A 161 11.53 -7.47 -2.75
N ARG A 162 10.92 -7.06 -3.86
CA ARG A 162 9.56 -7.46 -4.25
C ARG A 162 9.54 -8.07 -5.63
N PHE A 163 8.71 -9.10 -5.80
CA PHE A 163 8.31 -9.62 -7.10
C PHE A 163 6.83 -9.47 -7.24
N ARG A 164 6.42 -8.80 -8.32
CA ARG A 164 5.02 -8.65 -8.66
C ARG A 164 4.70 -9.58 -9.82
N PHE A 165 3.73 -10.47 -9.61
CA PHE A 165 3.27 -11.37 -10.65
C PHE A 165 2.68 -10.56 -11.82
N PRO A 166 3.05 -10.88 -13.08
CA PRO A 166 2.35 -10.37 -14.26
C PRO A 166 0.97 -11.03 -14.36
N GLU A 167 0.26 -10.82 -15.47
CA GLU A 167 -0.93 -11.60 -15.79
C GLU A 167 -0.60 -13.10 -15.77
N PHE A 168 -1.05 -13.77 -14.72
CA PHE A 168 -0.76 -15.18 -14.48
C PHE A 168 -1.91 -15.80 -13.69
N THR A 169 -2.38 -16.96 -14.15
CA THR A 169 -3.41 -17.74 -13.47
C THR A 169 -2.77 -19.02 -12.95
N LEU A 170 -2.76 -19.17 -11.62
CA LEU A 170 -2.31 -20.40 -10.97
C LEU A 170 -3.47 -21.38 -10.89
N LYS A 171 -3.35 -22.50 -11.58
CA LYS A 171 -4.38 -23.54 -11.64
C LYS A 171 -4.63 -24.16 -10.27
N ALA A 172 -5.84 -24.66 -10.07
CA ALA A 172 -6.21 -25.43 -8.89
C ALA A 172 -5.24 -26.61 -8.66
N GLY A 173 -4.67 -26.73 -7.47
CA GLY A 173 -3.73 -27.81 -7.10
C GLY A 173 -2.28 -27.56 -7.51
N ASP A 174 -2.01 -26.62 -8.41
CA ASP A 174 -0.69 -26.36 -8.98
C ASP A 174 0.17 -25.44 -8.09
N SER A 175 1.45 -25.40 -8.43
CA SER A 175 2.44 -24.51 -7.82
C SER A 175 3.16 -23.69 -8.88
N VAL A 176 3.65 -22.52 -8.50
CA VAL A 176 4.55 -21.67 -9.30
C VAL A 176 5.81 -21.38 -8.50
N LYS A 177 6.96 -21.48 -9.16
CA LYS A 177 8.27 -21.24 -8.58
C LYS A 177 8.85 -19.92 -9.10
N VAL A 178 9.22 -19.04 -8.16
CA VAL A 178 9.78 -17.72 -8.44
C VAL A 178 11.19 -17.65 -7.84
N GLY A 179 12.17 -17.15 -8.58
CA GLY A 179 13.54 -17.03 -8.07
C GLY A 179 14.58 -16.64 -9.12
N ASP A 180 15.85 -16.82 -8.80
CA ASP A 180 16.94 -16.56 -9.74
C ASP A 180 17.13 -17.73 -10.72
N LYS A 181 17.01 -17.45 -12.02
CA LYS A 181 17.16 -18.44 -13.10
C LYS A 181 18.60 -18.93 -13.23
N SER A 182 19.59 -18.16 -12.74
CA SER A 182 21.00 -18.55 -12.75
C SER A 182 21.31 -19.62 -11.68
N ARG A 183 20.44 -19.78 -10.68
CA ARG A 183 20.64 -20.68 -9.52
C ARG A 183 19.68 -21.87 -9.48
N GLY A 184 18.73 -21.95 -10.42
CA GLY A 184 17.86 -23.11 -10.57
C GLY A 184 16.77 -22.89 -11.62
N GLN A 185 16.05 -23.98 -11.95
CA GLN A 185 14.85 -23.88 -12.77
C GLN A 185 13.74 -23.18 -11.97
N VAL A 186 13.18 -22.13 -12.57
CA VAL A 186 12.10 -21.30 -12.03
C VAL A 186 11.11 -20.99 -13.16
N ASP A 187 9.84 -20.76 -12.80
CA ASP A 187 8.80 -20.35 -13.76
C ASP A 187 8.86 -18.84 -14.00
N PHE A 188 9.19 -18.07 -12.95
CA PHE A 188 9.40 -16.64 -13.02
C PHE A 188 10.75 -16.22 -12.47
N HIS A 189 11.40 -15.33 -13.20
CA HIS A 189 12.68 -14.78 -12.82
C HIS A 189 12.53 -13.54 -11.91
N TRP A 190 13.22 -13.56 -10.76
CA TRP A 190 13.21 -12.49 -9.75
C TRP A 190 14.65 -12.09 -9.40
N LEU A 191 15.17 -11.09 -10.13
CA LEU A 191 16.51 -10.48 -10.05
C LEU A 191 17.67 -11.32 -10.63
N GLU A 192 18.54 -10.66 -11.41
CA GLU A 192 19.79 -11.22 -11.93
C GLU A 192 20.91 -10.98 -10.90
N ASP A 193 21.36 -12.05 -10.24
CA ASP A 193 22.64 -12.15 -9.52
C ASP A 193 22.83 -11.37 -8.21
N LYS A 194 21.78 -10.73 -7.68
CA LYS A 194 21.84 -10.03 -6.37
C LYS A 194 21.44 -10.88 -5.17
N GLY A 195 20.85 -12.07 -5.41
CA GLY A 195 20.21 -12.89 -4.38
C GLY A 195 18.93 -12.25 -3.83
N VAL A 196 17.95 -13.08 -3.52
CA VAL A 196 16.63 -12.67 -2.98
C VAL A 196 16.58 -12.91 -1.47
N TRP A 197 17.18 -14.00 -1.00
CA TRP A 197 17.11 -14.46 0.38
C TRP A 197 18.47 -14.42 1.06
N ASN A 198 18.52 -13.92 2.29
CA ASN A 198 19.78 -13.81 3.01
C ASN A 198 20.29 -15.14 3.57
N ASN A 199 21.28 -15.79 2.94
CA ASN A 199 21.82 -17.08 3.37
C ASN A 199 22.38 -17.20 4.82
N SER A 200 22.63 -16.09 5.53
CA SER A 200 23.29 -16.11 6.85
C SER A 200 22.47 -15.47 7.98
N LYS A 201 21.34 -14.84 7.67
CA LYS A 201 20.44 -14.18 8.62
C LYS A 201 19.00 -14.62 8.32
N LYS A 202 18.11 -14.53 9.31
CA LYS A 202 16.67 -14.75 9.12
C LYS A 202 16.15 -13.75 8.08
N ASP A 203 15.44 -14.26 7.08
CA ASP A 203 14.81 -13.48 6.02
C ASP A 203 13.46 -14.08 5.64
N ASP A 204 12.43 -13.64 6.36
CA ASP A 204 11.06 -14.12 6.18
C ASP A 204 10.53 -13.73 4.81
N ALA A 205 9.61 -14.55 4.29
CA ALA A 205 8.86 -14.24 3.08
C ALA A 205 7.42 -13.89 3.41
N GLU A 206 6.89 -12.90 2.72
CA GLU A 206 5.49 -12.52 2.81
C GLU A 206 4.85 -12.51 1.42
N LEU A 207 3.66 -13.07 1.32
CA LEU A 207 2.85 -13.10 0.12
C LEU A 207 1.66 -12.17 0.31
N TYR A 208 1.49 -11.23 -0.61
CA TYR A 208 0.41 -10.27 -0.64
C TYR A 208 -0.46 -10.47 -1.87
N ASN A 209 -1.77 -10.32 -1.73
CA ASN A 209 -2.67 -10.38 -2.87
C ASN A 209 -2.59 -9.11 -3.73
N GLY A 210 -3.30 -9.08 -4.86
CA GLY A 210 -3.32 -7.92 -5.76
C GLY A 210 -3.84 -6.62 -5.14
N LYS A 211 -4.45 -6.67 -3.96
CA LYS A 211 -4.89 -5.51 -3.16
C LYS A 211 -3.87 -5.09 -2.11
N GLY A 212 -2.76 -5.82 -1.95
CA GLY A 212 -1.75 -5.57 -0.94
C GLY A 212 -2.10 -6.12 0.44
N GLU A 213 -3.07 -7.02 0.57
CA GLU A 213 -3.39 -7.68 1.84
C GLU A 213 -2.47 -8.88 2.03
N LEU A 214 -1.94 -9.07 3.25
CA LEU A 214 -1.12 -10.23 3.58
C LEU A 214 -1.95 -11.51 3.49
N VAL A 215 -1.48 -12.45 2.67
CA VAL A 215 -2.12 -13.75 2.44
C VAL A 215 -1.42 -14.83 3.23
N ASP A 216 -0.09 -14.84 3.22
CA ASP A 216 0.70 -15.85 3.91
C ASP A 216 2.08 -15.31 4.28
N ARG A 217 2.67 -15.92 5.31
CA ARG A 217 4.00 -15.59 5.82
C ARG A 217 4.77 -16.87 6.06
N TYR A 218 5.95 -16.97 5.47
CA TYR A 218 6.88 -18.07 5.71
C TYR A 218 8.01 -17.55 6.59
N GLU A 219 8.13 -18.14 7.78
CA GLU A 219 9.23 -17.84 8.67
C GLU A 219 10.43 -18.74 8.35
N ASP A 220 11.54 -18.09 8.02
CA ASP A 220 12.84 -18.72 7.74
C ASP A 220 13.58 -19.13 9.03
#